data_AF-A0A842L986-F1
#
_entry.id   AF-A0A842L986-F1
#
_cell.length_a   1.000
_cell.length_b   1.000
_cell.length_c   1.000
_cell.angle_alpha   90.00
_cell.angle_beta   90.00
_cell.angle_gamma   90.00
#
_symmetry.space_group_name_H-M   'P 1'
#
loop_
_entity.id
_entity.type
_entity.pdbx_description
1 polymer ?
#
loop_
_entity_poly.entity_id
_entity_poly.type
_entity_poly.pdbx_seq_one_letter_code
_entity_poly.pdbx_strand_id
1 'polypeptide(L)'
;MDPKIGMVGTPCQITAATLMKDYESFIKEFPVTLKVGLFCMENFSYKYLKTLLKGKGISLREIIQCRIEGGSAKFHLNNGEVISMPLKELKEAMRKNCQICMDYTAEQADISVGSVGSPKGWSTIIIRTKKGLELLKEAEKNKYIKIKPIDDSGFRLIQKLARRKKETNLKEIKRREKIARPVMYWRVMPEPEYLEEVTDYQFRDLKGDVIDIGACVLCGACLLSCPEKIIKIEDRKPEIRGECPPTCNACYLACPRTYVPDNIINHETANEPLGDYIKIVSAKAPMFKGQDGGVVTALLSYALSEGIIDEVLVVDKDTENPWKPIPKLTKQVEDVVKAAGTKYSACPIFKAMGGS
;
A
#
# COMPACT_ATOMS: atom_id res chain seq x y z
N MET A 1 20.38 -16.56 -10.61
CA MET A 1 19.53 -16.22 -9.46
C MET A 1 18.57 -15.15 -9.94
N ASP A 2 17.29 -15.35 -9.69
CA ASP A 2 16.27 -14.34 -9.95
C ASP A 2 16.50 -13.10 -9.07
N PRO A 3 16.19 -11.90 -9.58
CA PRO A 3 16.49 -10.65 -8.87
C PRO A 3 15.69 -10.58 -7.57
N LYS A 4 16.33 -10.19 -6.47
CA LYS A 4 15.67 -9.89 -5.20
C LYS A 4 15.04 -8.52 -5.28
N ILE A 5 13.71 -8.44 -5.23
CA ILE A 5 13.00 -7.17 -5.35
C ILE A 5 12.56 -6.65 -3.98
N GLY A 6 12.88 -5.40 -3.68
CA GLY A 6 12.23 -4.64 -2.60
C GLY A 6 10.98 -3.93 -3.09
N MET A 7 10.02 -3.67 -2.22
CA MET A 7 8.86 -2.85 -2.57
C MET A 7 8.50 -1.86 -1.48
N VAL A 8 7.94 -0.72 -1.90
CA VAL A 8 7.17 0.17 -1.02
C VAL A 8 5.70 0.15 -1.42
N GLY A 9 4.81 -0.07 -0.45
CA GLY A 9 3.38 -0.18 -0.73
C GLY A 9 2.47 0.22 0.43
N THR A 10 1.25 0.59 0.11
CA THR A 10 0.14 0.72 1.07
C THR A 10 -0.29 -0.66 1.59
N PRO A 11 -1.04 -0.74 2.71
CA PRO A 11 -1.39 -2.01 3.34
C PRO A 11 -1.97 -3.05 2.37
N CYS A 12 -2.93 -2.66 1.53
CA CYS A 12 -3.51 -3.58 0.56
C CYS A 12 -2.56 -4.05 -0.56
N GLN A 13 -1.52 -3.27 -0.88
CA GLN A 13 -0.46 -3.71 -1.79
C GLN A 13 0.49 -4.68 -1.09
N ILE A 14 0.79 -4.45 0.20
CA ILE A 14 1.59 -5.38 1.01
C ILE A 14 0.86 -6.71 1.19
N THR A 15 -0.44 -6.72 1.50
CA THR A 15 -1.25 -7.94 1.55
C THR A 15 -1.20 -8.71 0.23
N ALA A 16 -1.34 -8.02 -0.91
CA ALA A 16 -1.27 -8.67 -2.23
C ALA A 16 0.10 -9.28 -2.51
N ALA A 17 1.18 -8.60 -2.13
CA ALA A 17 2.53 -9.13 -2.25
C ALA A 17 2.77 -10.33 -1.33
N THR A 18 2.20 -10.33 -0.13
CA THR A 18 2.26 -11.47 0.78
C THR A 18 1.52 -12.68 0.21
N LEU A 19 0.28 -12.51 -0.29
CA LEU A 19 -0.46 -13.58 -0.97
C LEU A 19 0.31 -14.14 -2.17
N MET A 20 0.82 -13.27 -3.05
CA MET A 20 1.61 -13.72 -4.21
C MET A 20 2.89 -14.44 -3.80
N LYS A 21 3.48 -14.11 -2.64
CA LYS A 21 4.69 -14.78 -2.15
C LYS A 21 4.37 -16.13 -1.51
N ASP A 22 3.39 -16.17 -0.61
CA ASP A 22 3.06 -17.35 0.19
C ASP A 22 2.43 -18.45 -0.68
N TYR A 23 1.77 -18.07 -1.79
CA TYR A 23 1.15 -18.98 -2.76
C TYR A 23 1.85 -18.99 -4.12
N GLU A 24 3.13 -18.63 -4.18
CA GLU A 24 3.89 -18.52 -5.45
C GLU A 24 3.95 -19.85 -6.24
N SER A 25 3.90 -21.00 -5.55
CA SER A 25 3.83 -22.33 -6.17
C SER A 25 2.54 -22.58 -6.96
N PHE A 26 1.45 -21.86 -6.64
CA PHE A 26 0.15 -21.99 -7.30
C PHE A 26 -0.13 -20.85 -8.30
N ILE A 27 0.61 -19.75 -8.20
CA ILE A 27 0.42 -18.55 -9.03
C ILE A 27 1.53 -18.47 -10.07
N LYS A 28 2.74 -18.16 -9.58
CA LYS A 28 4.03 -18.04 -10.28
C LYS A 28 5.05 -17.57 -9.26
N GLU A 29 6.32 -17.81 -9.52
CA GLU A 29 7.42 -17.27 -8.71
C GLU A 29 7.26 -15.75 -8.52
N PHE A 30 7.38 -15.31 -7.27
CA PHE A 30 7.22 -13.91 -6.91
C PHE A 30 8.50 -13.38 -6.22
N PRO A 31 9.28 -12.53 -6.91
CA PRO A 31 10.64 -12.18 -6.51
C PRO A 31 10.73 -11.10 -5.41
N VAL A 32 9.60 -10.63 -4.87
CA VAL A 32 9.61 -9.60 -3.82
C VAL A 32 10.06 -10.23 -2.49
N THR A 33 11.22 -9.79 -2.01
CA THR A 33 11.86 -10.29 -0.80
C THR A 33 11.89 -9.27 0.34
N LEU A 34 11.69 -7.98 0.09
CA LEU A 34 11.63 -6.94 1.11
C LEU A 34 10.37 -6.08 0.96
N LYS A 35 9.57 -5.98 2.02
CA LYS A 35 8.30 -5.24 2.03
C LYS A 35 8.37 -4.04 2.99
N VAL A 36 8.43 -2.82 2.45
CA VAL A 36 8.29 -1.58 3.21
C VAL A 36 6.85 -1.06 3.11
N GLY A 37 6.08 -1.26 4.17
CA GLY A 37 4.69 -0.83 4.26
C GLY A 37 4.54 0.64 4.63
N LEU A 38 3.58 1.35 4.02
CA LEU A 38 3.24 2.72 4.38
C LEU A 38 1.99 2.75 5.26
N PHE A 39 1.97 3.64 6.26
CA PHE A 39 0.73 3.93 6.96
C PHE A 39 -0.27 4.57 5.98
N CYS A 40 -1.50 4.07 5.98
CA CYS A 40 -2.51 4.51 5.03
C CYS A 40 -3.88 4.56 5.68
N MET A 41 -4.46 5.76 5.79
CA MET A 41 -5.85 5.91 6.22
C MET A 41 -6.81 5.66 5.06
N GLU A 42 -6.66 6.44 3.98
CA GLU A 42 -7.54 6.48 2.81
C GLU A 42 -6.71 6.78 1.56
N ASN A 43 -7.23 6.40 0.38
CA ASN A 43 -6.63 6.70 -0.93
C ASN A 43 -7.70 7.26 -1.88
N PHE A 44 -7.29 8.05 -2.87
CA PHE A 44 -8.20 8.84 -3.69
C PHE A 44 -8.18 8.41 -5.17
N SER A 45 -9.26 8.74 -5.88
CA SER A 45 -9.33 8.61 -7.33
C SER A 45 -8.62 9.80 -7.96
N TYR A 46 -7.60 9.55 -8.79
CA TYR A 46 -6.89 10.63 -9.49
C TYR A 46 -7.85 11.53 -10.28
N LYS A 47 -8.82 10.91 -10.99
CA LYS A 47 -9.83 11.64 -11.76
C LYS A 47 -10.69 12.54 -10.86
N TYR A 48 -11.20 12.01 -9.75
CA TYR A 48 -12.07 12.80 -8.87
C TYR A 48 -11.30 13.84 -8.08
N LEU A 49 -10.07 13.54 -7.66
CA LEU A 49 -9.20 14.52 -7.01
C LEU A 49 -8.86 15.67 -7.96
N LYS A 50 -8.53 15.36 -9.23
CA LYS A 50 -8.30 16.36 -10.28
C LYS A 50 -9.53 17.24 -10.50
N THR A 51 -10.72 16.65 -10.59
CA THR A 51 -11.98 17.39 -10.75
C THR A 51 -12.27 18.28 -9.53
N LEU A 52 -12.11 17.76 -8.32
CA LEU A 52 -12.33 18.48 -7.07
C LEU A 52 -11.40 19.69 -6.95
N LEU A 53 -10.10 19.50 -7.18
CA LEU A 53 -9.10 20.56 -7.11
C LEU A 53 -9.32 21.62 -8.20
N LYS A 54 -9.64 21.20 -9.44
CA LYS A 54 -10.00 22.12 -10.52
C LYS A 54 -11.22 22.97 -10.17
N GLY A 55 -12.25 22.38 -9.54
CA GLY A 55 -13.43 23.10 -9.08
C GLY A 55 -13.15 24.15 -7.99
N LYS A 56 -12.01 24.05 -7.30
CA LYS A 56 -11.51 25.01 -6.32
C LYS A 56 -10.48 25.98 -6.89
N GLY A 57 -10.26 25.97 -8.21
CA GLY A 57 -9.25 26.81 -8.88
C GLY A 57 -7.81 26.36 -8.69
N ILE A 58 -7.57 25.15 -8.17
CA ILE A 58 -6.21 24.65 -7.88
C ILE A 58 -5.72 23.82 -9.06
N SER A 59 -4.62 24.26 -9.69
CA SER A 59 -3.97 23.49 -10.74
C SER A 59 -3.05 22.42 -10.15
N LEU A 60 -3.21 21.16 -10.57
CA LEU A 60 -2.29 20.08 -10.17
C LEU A 60 -0.82 20.35 -10.58
N ARG A 61 -0.58 21.21 -11.59
CA ARG A 61 0.77 21.59 -12.03
C ARG A 61 1.47 22.50 -11.03
N GLU A 62 0.72 23.25 -10.23
CA GLU A 62 1.26 24.19 -9.25
C GLU A 62 1.61 23.50 -7.94
N ILE A 63 0.98 22.36 -7.64
CA ILE A 63 1.18 21.65 -6.37
C ILE A 63 2.55 20.94 -6.37
N ILE A 64 3.43 21.35 -5.47
CA ILE A 64 4.73 20.71 -5.25
C ILE A 64 4.68 19.63 -4.16
N GLN A 65 3.79 19.79 -3.18
CA GLN A 65 3.67 18.87 -2.05
C GLN A 65 2.25 18.89 -1.46
N CYS A 66 1.78 17.75 -0.96
CA CYS A 66 0.52 17.64 -0.22
C CYS A 66 0.79 16.94 1.12
N ARG A 67 0.31 17.51 2.22
CA ARG A 67 0.43 16.94 3.59
C ARG A 67 -0.95 16.80 4.21
N ILE A 68 -1.24 15.66 4.81
CA ILE A 68 -2.42 15.49 5.64
C ILE A 68 -2.02 15.64 7.11
N GLU A 69 -2.42 16.74 7.74
CA GLU A 69 -2.13 17.05 9.14
C GLU A 69 -3.24 17.91 9.77
N GLY A 70 -3.50 17.73 11.07
CA GLY A 70 -4.49 18.56 11.78
C GLY A 70 -5.93 18.47 11.26
N GLY A 71 -6.29 17.40 10.52
CA GLY A 71 -7.63 17.24 9.95
C GLY A 71 -7.87 17.92 8.60
N SER A 72 -6.81 18.46 7.97
CA SER A 72 -6.86 19.00 6.61
C SER A 72 -5.74 18.46 5.73
N ALA A 73 -5.95 18.52 4.42
CA ALA A 73 -4.91 18.38 3.41
C ALA A 73 -4.35 19.77 3.07
N LYS A 74 -3.05 19.95 3.23
CA LYS A 74 -2.30 21.17 2.91
C LYS A 74 -1.57 20.97 1.59
N PHE A 75 -1.99 21.70 0.57
CA PHE A 75 -1.38 21.73 -0.75
C PHE A 75 -0.41 22.91 -0.81
N HIS A 76 0.88 22.60 -0.86
CA HIS A 76 1.94 23.59 -1.05
C HIS A 76 2.12 23.81 -2.55
N LEU A 77 2.04 25.07 -2.98
CA LEU A 77 2.15 25.49 -4.36
C LEU A 77 3.57 25.98 -4.68
N ASN A 78 3.92 26.02 -5.97
CA ASN A 78 5.21 26.48 -6.48
C ASN A 78 5.47 27.98 -6.22
N ASN A 79 4.41 28.78 -6.06
CA ASN A 79 4.47 30.21 -5.70
C ASN A 79 4.68 30.45 -4.18
N GLY A 80 4.78 29.38 -3.37
CA GLY A 80 4.93 29.45 -1.91
C GLY A 80 3.63 29.48 -1.12
N GLU A 81 2.47 29.61 -1.79
CA GLU A 81 1.16 29.56 -1.15
C GLU A 81 0.85 28.16 -0.59
N VAL A 82 0.07 28.11 0.49
CA VAL A 82 -0.42 26.86 1.07
C VAL A 82 -1.95 26.89 1.14
N ILE A 83 -2.59 26.05 0.33
CA ILE A 83 -4.04 25.89 0.35
C ILE A 83 -4.40 24.76 1.31
N SER A 84 -5.26 25.05 2.29
CA SER A 84 -5.76 24.06 3.25
C SER A 84 -7.18 23.63 2.91
N MET A 85 -7.39 22.33 2.70
CA MET A 85 -8.69 21.72 2.42
C MET A 85 -9.08 20.77 3.55
N PRO A 86 -10.26 20.94 4.19
CA PRO A 86 -10.74 19.99 5.20
C PRO A 86 -10.85 18.56 4.64
N LEU A 87 -10.49 17.55 5.43
CA LEU A 87 -10.58 16.15 5.00
C LEU A 87 -12.00 15.71 4.63
N LYS A 88 -13.03 16.38 5.17
CA LYS A 88 -14.43 16.14 4.82
C LYS A 88 -14.70 16.41 3.35
N GLU A 89 -14.14 17.48 2.80
CA GLU A 89 -14.26 17.82 1.37
C GLU A 89 -13.43 16.85 0.52
N LEU A 90 -12.21 16.53 0.96
CA LEU A 90 -11.33 15.61 0.24
C LEU A 90 -11.94 14.19 0.10
N LYS A 91 -12.78 13.78 1.05
CA LYS A 91 -13.49 12.48 1.02
C LYS A 91 -14.43 12.34 -0.19
N GLU A 92 -14.84 13.41 -0.86
CA GLU A 92 -15.59 13.31 -2.13
C GLU A 92 -14.80 12.60 -3.23
N ALA A 93 -13.46 12.74 -3.21
CA ALA A 93 -12.56 12.06 -4.14
C ALA A 93 -12.06 10.70 -3.63
N MET A 94 -12.42 10.30 -2.41
CA MET A 94 -11.95 9.06 -1.78
C MET A 94 -12.51 7.83 -2.50
N ARG A 95 -11.68 6.80 -2.61
CA ARG A 95 -12.12 5.49 -3.11
C ARG A 95 -12.95 4.77 -2.05
N LYS A 96 -14.17 4.36 -2.40
CA LYS A 96 -15.09 3.62 -1.50
C LYS A 96 -14.50 2.32 -0.95
N ASN A 97 -13.61 1.67 -1.70
CA ASN A 97 -12.89 0.48 -1.25
C ASN A 97 -12.06 0.68 0.04
N CYS A 98 -11.69 1.91 0.39
CA CYS A 98 -10.95 2.23 1.61
C CYS A 98 -11.84 2.12 2.86
N GLN A 99 -13.16 2.26 2.71
CA GLN A 99 -14.15 2.19 3.80
C GLN A 99 -14.38 0.78 4.32
N ILE A 100 -13.82 -0.22 3.66
CA ILE A 100 -13.81 -1.60 4.13
C ILE A 100 -12.40 -2.07 4.49
N CYS A 101 -11.39 -1.21 4.60
CA CYS A 101 -10.01 -1.62 4.84
C CYS A 101 -9.66 -1.65 6.34
N MET A 102 -9.31 -2.81 6.87
CA MET A 102 -9.05 -2.97 8.31
C MET A 102 -7.59 -2.68 8.73
N ASP A 103 -6.69 -2.49 7.79
CA ASP A 103 -5.26 -2.29 8.09
C ASP A 103 -4.84 -0.83 7.88
N TYR A 104 -4.36 -0.18 8.94
CA TYR A 104 -3.78 1.17 8.90
C TYR A 104 -2.26 1.18 8.70
N THR A 105 -1.56 0.18 9.24
CA THR A 105 -0.10 0.22 9.45
C THR A 105 0.66 -0.80 8.63
N ALA A 106 0.04 -1.43 7.62
CA ALA A 106 0.63 -2.46 6.78
C ALA A 106 1.17 -3.62 7.63
N GLU A 107 0.26 -4.37 8.23
CA GLU A 107 0.51 -5.40 9.24
C GLU A 107 1.35 -6.57 8.70
N GLN A 108 1.34 -6.80 7.38
CA GLN A 108 2.11 -7.87 6.72
C GLN A 108 3.46 -7.41 6.13
N ALA A 109 3.95 -6.21 6.47
CA ALA A 109 5.23 -5.69 5.97
C ALA A 109 6.43 -6.24 6.77
N ASP A 110 7.65 -6.09 6.26
CA ASP A 110 8.86 -6.29 7.07
C ASP A 110 9.10 -5.10 8.01
N ILE A 111 8.90 -3.90 7.45
CA ILE A 111 8.99 -2.61 8.12
C ILE A 111 7.80 -1.76 7.68
N SER A 112 7.08 -1.18 8.63
CA SER A 112 6.03 -0.20 8.34
C SER A 112 6.44 1.20 8.74
N VAL A 113 6.19 2.17 7.88
CA VAL A 113 6.65 3.56 8.05
C VAL A 113 5.48 4.52 7.88
N GLY A 114 5.40 5.52 8.76
CA GLY A 114 4.44 6.60 8.62
C GLY A 114 4.83 7.86 9.39
N SER A 115 4.19 8.97 9.07
CA SER A 115 4.46 10.28 9.68
C SER A 115 3.94 10.42 11.10
N VAL A 116 2.80 9.76 11.37
CA VAL A 116 2.05 9.94 12.60
C VAL A 116 2.80 9.33 13.78
N GLY A 117 2.76 10.02 14.92
CA GLY A 117 3.35 9.59 16.18
C GLY A 117 4.81 10.01 16.36
N SER A 118 5.40 10.63 15.34
CA SER A 118 6.75 11.18 15.38
C SER A 118 6.74 12.70 15.13
N PRO A 119 7.73 13.45 15.64
CA PRO A 119 7.82 14.89 15.43
C PRO A 119 8.11 15.24 13.97
N LYS A 120 7.91 16.51 13.59
CA LYS A 120 8.17 17.00 12.23
C LYS A 120 9.58 16.65 11.77
N GLY A 121 9.67 16.01 10.60
CA GLY A 121 10.94 15.56 10.02
C GLY A 121 11.45 14.22 10.53
N TRP A 122 10.63 13.49 11.31
CA TRP A 122 10.83 12.10 11.70
C TRP A 122 9.65 11.25 11.21
N SER A 123 9.89 9.96 10.96
CA SER A 123 8.86 8.95 10.75
C SER A 123 8.77 8.05 11.97
N THR A 124 7.58 7.52 12.24
CA THR A 124 7.45 6.32 13.04
C THR A 124 7.75 5.09 12.19
N ILE A 125 8.54 4.17 12.74
CA ILE A 125 8.80 2.85 12.19
C ILE A 125 8.23 1.78 13.12
N ILE A 126 7.48 0.83 12.55
CA ILE A 126 7.07 -0.41 13.21
C ILE A 126 7.82 -1.56 12.54
N ILE A 127 8.63 -2.28 13.30
CA ILE A 127 9.40 -3.43 12.85
C ILE A 127 8.60 -4.70 13.11
N ARG A 128 8.42 -5.54 12.07
CA ARG A 128 7.54 -6.71 12.15
C ARG A 128 8.27 -8.02 11.98
N THR A 129 9.32 -8.05 11.15
CA THR A 129 10.10 -9.27 10.88
C THR A 129 11.55 -9.13 11.32
N LYS A 130 12.23 -10.27 11.51
CA LYS A 130 13.68 -10.30 11.80
C LYS A 130 14.50 -9.59 10.72
N LYS A 131 14.13 -9.80 9.45
CA LYS A 131 14.71 -9.12 8.28
C LYS A 131 14.53 -7.60 8.35
N GLY A 132 13.33 -7.13 8.73
CA GLY A 132 13.10 -5.70 8.95
C GLY A 132 13.94 -5.13 10.09
N LEU A 133 14.13 -5.89 11.17
CA LEU A 133 14.98 -5.49 12.30
C LEU A 133 16.45 -5.38 11.90
N GLU A 134 16.97 -6.35 11.14
CA GLU A 134 18.34 -6.36 10.64
C GLU A 134 18.60 -5.18 9.71
N LEU A 135 17.70 -4.94 8.74
CA LEU A 135 17.78 -3.80 7.83
C LEU A 135 17.80 -2.47 8.60
N LEU A 136 16.96 -2.30 9.63
CA LEU A 136 16.95 -1.09 10.46
C LEU A 136 18.31 -0.89 11.17
N LYS A 137 18.83 -1.94 11.82
CA LYS A 137 20.09 -1.89 12.58
C LYS A 137 21.26 -1.53 11.68
N GLU A 138 21.38 -2.19 10.53
CA GLU A 138 22.50 -1.93 9.62
C GLU A 138 22.36 -0.56 8.94
N ALA A 139 21.14 -0.10 8.59
CA ALA A 139 20.94 1.24 8.07
C ALA A 139 21.29 2.35 9.10
N GLU A 140 21.00 2.13 10.39
CA GLU A 140 21.41 3.04 11.46
C GLU A 140 22.93 3.05 11.67
N LYS A 141 23.55 1.86 11.76
CA LYS A 141 24.99 1.69 11.90
C LYS A 141 25.77 2.36 10.77
N ASN A 142 25.25 2.27 9.54
CA ASN A 142 25.80 2.93 8.36
C ASN A 142 25.33 4.38 8.19
N LYS A 143 24.66 4.97 9.19
CA LYS A 143 24.26 6.38 9.26
C LYS A 143 23.26 6.84 8.17
N TYR A 144 22.60 5.92 7.48
CA TYR A 144 21.50 6.23 6.56
C TYR A 144 20.28 6.78 7.31
N ILE A 145 20.09 6.35 8.55
CA ILE A 145 19.05 6.83 9.47
C ILE A 145 19.62 7.07 10.87
N LYS A 146 18.87 7.83 11.66
CA LYS A 146 19.03 7.94 13.12
C LYS A 146 17.72 7.50 13.77
N ILE A 147 17.78 6.68 14.81
CA ILE A 147 16.57 6.28 15.54
C ILE A 147 16.56 6.85 16.95
N LYS A 148 15.37 6.94 17.53
CA LYS A 148 15.14 7.23 18.95
C LYS A 148 13.88 6.49 19.43
N PRO A 149 13.69 6.29 20.73
CA PRO A 149 12.42 5.81 21.27
C PRO A 149 11.25 6.68 20.79
N ILE A 150 10.11 6.05 20.53
CA ILE A 150 8.86 6.78 20.27
C ILE A 150 8.33 7.37 21.58
N ASP A 151 7.80 8.59 21.53
CA ASP A 151 7.18 9.22 22.69
C ASP A 151 5.81 8.57 22.97
N ASP A 152 5.43 8.44 24.25
CA ASP A 152 4.17 7.80 24.67
C ASP A 152 2.92 8.42 24.01
N SER A 153 2.91 9.75 23.86
CA SER A 153 1.82 10.47 23.19
C SER A 153 1.73 10.09 21.71
N GLY A 154 2.87 9.89 21.06
CA GLY A 154 2.97 9.44 19.68
C GLY A 154 2.48 8.01 19.51
N PHE A 155 2.91 7.11 20.39
CA PHE A 155 2.43 5.72 20.42
C PHE A 155 0.91 5.63 20.59
N ARG A 156 0.35 6.33 21.60
CA ARG A 156 -1.11 6.39 21.83
C ARG A 156 -1.87 6.95 20.63
N LEU A 157 -1.31 7.93 19.94
CA LEU A 157 -1.94 8.52 18.76
C LEU A 157 -2.06 7.51 17.61
N ILE A 158 -1.00 6.74 17.33
CA ILE A 158 -1.02 5.72 16.27
C ILE A 158 -2.05 4.65 16.61
N GLN A 159 -2.04 4.13 17.84
CA GLN A 159 -3.03 3.16 18.31
C GLN A 159 -4.46 3.69 18.15
N LYS A 160 -4.70 4.94 18.53
CA LYS A 160 -6.02 5.59 18.38
C LYS A 160 -6.47 5.66 16.92
N LEU A 161 -5.58 6.03 15.99
CA LEU A 161 -5.94 6.13 14.58
C LEU A 161 -6.18 4.76 13.96
N ALA A 162 -5.34 3.78 14.27
CA ALA A 162 -5.47 2.42 13.75
C ALA A 162 -6.77 1.77 14.24
N ARG A 163 -7.06 1.90 15.55
CA ARG A 163 -8.32 1.45 16.16
C ARG A 163 -9.54 2.12 15.53
N ARG A 164 -9.48 3.45 15.36
CA ARG A 164 -10.57 4.21 14.71
C ARG A 164 -10.84 3.69 13.29
N LYS A 165 -9.79 3.37 12.52
CA LYS A 165 -9.94 2.81 11.18
C LYS A 165 -10.65 1.45 11.23
N LYS A 166 -10.17 0.52 12.06
CA LYS A 166 -10.78 -0.81 12.26
C LYS A 166 -12.24 -0.70 12.69
N GLU A 167 -12.54 0.07 13.73
CA GLU A 167 -13.92 0.23 14.26
C GLU A 167 -14.89 0.85 13.23
N THR A 168 -14.45 1.88 12.51
CA THR A 168 -15.27 2.56 11.51
C THR A 168 -15.56 1.63 10.34
N ASN A 169 -14.52 0.96 9.83
CA ASN A 169 -14.65 0.12 8.64
C ASN A 169 -15.33 -1.21 8.95
N LEU A 170 -15.20 -1.76 10.17
CA LEU A 170 -15.96 -2.94 10.59
C LEU A 170 -17.48 -2.69 10.57
N LYS A 171 -17.92 -1.49 10.97
CA LYS A 171 -19.34 -1.10 10.86
C LYS A 171 -19.81 -1.10 9.41
N GLU A 172 -18.99 -0.59 8.49
CA GLU A 172 -19.29 -0.59 7.06
C GLU A 172 -19.29 -2.01 6.47
N ILE A 173 -18.33 -2.86 6.86
CA ILE A 173 -18.30 -4.27 6.46
C ILE A 173 -19.59 -4.97 6.88
N LYS A 174 -19.97 -4.87 8.16
CA LYS A 174 -21.22 -5.44 8.69
C LYS A 174 -22.45 -4.90 7.96
N ARG A 175 -22.47 -3.60 7.63
CA ARG A 175 -23.57 -2.99 6.87
C ARG A 175 -23.68 -3.58 5.45
N ARG A 176 -22.54 -3.77 4.79
CA ARG A 176 -22.48 -4.34 3.44
C ARG A 176 -22.91 -5.81 3.40
N GLU A 177 -22.40 -6.63 4.31
CA GLU A 177 -22.79 -8.05 4.40
C GLU A 177 -24.30 -8.21 4.65
N LYS A 178 -24.92 -7.36 5.49
CA LYS A 178 -26.38 -7.35 5.72
C LYS A 178 -27.24 -7.09 4.49
N ILE A 179 -26.68 -6.45 3.45
CA ILE A 179 -27.39 -6.14 2.20
C ILE A 179 -26.85 -6.97 1.01
N ALA A 180 -26.29 -8.15 1.30
CA ALA A 180 -25.73 -9.07 0.32
C ALA A 180 -24.64 -8.44 -0.57
N ARG A 181 -23.83 -7.52 -0.01
CA ARG A 181 -22.61 -7.01 -0.65
C ARG A 181 -21.39 -7.58 0.06
N PRO A 182 -20.83 -8.69 -0.44
CA PRO A 182 -19.77 -9.40 0.28
C PRO A 182 -18.52 -8.54 0.47
N VAL A 183 -17.76 -8.89 1.50
CA VAL A 183 -16.40 -8.42 1.80
C VAL A 183 -15.54 -9.64 2.11
N MET A 184 -15.19 -10.38 1.05
CA MET A 184 -14.56 -11.71 1.13
C MET A 184 -13.34 -11.76 2.03
N TYR A 185 -12.43 -10.79 1.91
CA TYR A 185 -11.18 -10.75 2.67
C TYR A 185 -11.33 -10.61 4.19
N TRP A 186 -12.53 -10.29 4.66
CA TRP A 186 -12.85 -10.19 6.09
C TRP A 186 -13.73 -11.34 6.59
N ARG A 187 -13.97 -12.36 5.75
CA ARG A 187 -14.56 -13.62 6.19
C ARG A 187 -13.42 -14.50 6.72
N VAL A 188 -13.71 -15.24 7.79
CA VAL A 188 -12.79 -16.22 8.37
C VAL A 188 -12.43 -17.26 7.31
N MET A 189 -11.15 -17.56 7.19
CA MET A 189 -10.62 -18.50 6.20
C MET A 189 -9.42 -19.24 6.79
N PRO A 190 -9.63 -20.42 7.41
CA PRO A 190 -8.55 -21.23 7.93
C PRO A 190 -7.55 -21.59 6.81
N GLU A 191 -6.25 -21.40 7.07
CA GLU A 191 -5.19 -21.70 6.09
C GLU A 191 -5.30 -23.10 5.47
N PRO A 192 -5.57 -24.18 6.23
CA PRO A 192 -5.64 -25.53 5.66
C PRO A 192 -6.76 -25.72 4.63
N GLU A 193 -7.84 -24.94 4.75
CA GLU A 193 -9.04 -25.03 3.89
C GLU A 193 -8.93 -24.11 2.66
N TYR A 194 -8.03 -23.11 2.71
CA TYR A 194 -8.00 -22.01 1.73
C TYR A 194 -7.86 -22.47 0.28
N LEU A 195 -6.89 -23.34 -0.02
CA LEU A 195 -6.60 -23.77 -1.39
C LEU A 195 -7.68 -24.67 -1.98
N GLU A 196 -8.31 -25.48 -1.14
CA GLU A 196 -9.45 -26.31 -1.54
C GLU A 196 -10.66 -25.42 -1.85
N GLU A 197 -10.99 -24.48 -0.97
CA GLU A 197 -12.09 -23.53 -1.16
C GLU A 197 -11.97 -22.76 -2.48
N VAL A 198 -10.78 -22.21 -2.78
CA VAL A 198 -10.62 -21.30 -3.93
C VAL A 198 -10.17 -21.99 -5.22
N THR A 199 -10.13 -23.32 -5.26
CA THR A 199 -9.62 -24.09 -6.42
C THR A 199 -10.42 -23.81 -7.69
N ASP A 200 -11.76 -23.77 -7.60
CA ASP A 200 -12.64 -23.60 -8.77
C ASP A 200 -12.96 -22.13 -9.10
N TYR A 201 -12.35 -21.20 -8.38
CA TYR A 201 -12.60 -19.77 -8.54
C TYR A 201 -11.80 -19.20 -9.71
N GLN A 202 -12.47 -18.48 -10.60
CA GLN A 202 -11.85 -17.88 -11.78
C GLN A 202 -11.96 -16.35 -11.77
N PHE A 203 -11.53 -15.72 -12.87
CA PHE A 203 -11.68 -14.28 -13.05
C PHE A 203 -13.14 -13.81 -12.93
N ARG A 204 -14.12 -14.64 -13.30
CA ARG A 204 -15.54 -14.30 -13.14
C ARG A 204 -15.93 -14.09 -11.68
N ASP A 205 -15.37 -14.90 -10.79
CA ASP A 205 -15.62 -14.85 -9.35
C ASP A 205 -14.88 -13.64 -8.76
N LEU A 206 -13.62 -13.41 -9.15
CA LEU A 206 -12.91 -12.17 -8.82
C LEU A 206 -13.70 -10.92 -9.27
N LYS A 207 -14.30 -10.98 -10.46
CA LYS A 207 -15.11 -9.89 -11.00
C LYS A 207 -16.35 -9.63 -10.15
N GLY A 208 -17.11 -10.67 -9.79
CA GLY A 208 -18.29 -10.56 -8.93
C GLY A 208 -17.94 -10.13 -7.50
N ASP A 209 -17.02 -10.84 -6.86
CA ASP A 209 -16.67 -10.71 -5.45
C ASP A 209 -15.91 -9.42 -5.11
N VAL A 210 -15.20 -8.85 -6.09
CA VAL A 210 -14.27 -7.73 -5.83
C VAL A 210 -14.50 -6.54 -6.76
N ILE A 211 -14.57 -6.77 -8.07
CA ILE A 211 -14.56 -5.67 -9.05
C ILE A 211 -15.90 -4.97 -9.12
N ASP A 212 -16.99 -5.71 -9.36
CA ASP A 212 -18.32 -5.14 -9.59
C ASP A 212 -18.93 -4.55 -8.31
N ILE A 213 -18.61 -5.12 -7.16
CA ILE A 213 -18.99 -4.61 -5.83
C ILE A 213 -18.08 -3.48 -5.32
N GLY A 214 -17.10 -3.05 -6.13
CA GLY A 214 -16.28 -1.87 -5.86
C GLY A 214 -15.25 -2.02 -4.74
N ALA A 215 -14.83 -3.25 -4.41
CA ALA A 215 -13.76 -3.50 -3.45
C ALA A 215 -12.35 -3.45 -4.06
N CYS A 216 -12.22 -3.54 -5.39
CA CYS A 216 -10.94 -3.54 -6.09
C CYS A 216 -10.04 -2.35 -5.69
N VAL A 217 -8.85 -2.65 -5.17
CA VAL A 217 -7.85 -1.65 -4.74
C VAL A 217 -6.94 -1.14 -5.86
N LEU A 218 -7.07 -1.69 -7.07
CA LEU A 218 -6.29 -1.33 -8.25
C LEU A 218 -4.76 -1.45 -8.00
N CYS A 219 -4.32 -2.54 -7.38
CA CYS A 219 -2.90 -2.81 -7.11
C CYS A 219 -2.18 -3.47 -8.30
N GLY A 220 -2.90 -4.13 -9.21
CA GLY A 220 -2.33 -4.82 -10.37
C GLY A 220 -1.89 -6.27 -10.13
N ALA A 221 -2.16 -6.85 -8.96
CA ALA A 221 -1.74 -8.21 -8.64
C ALA A 221 -2.37 -9.26 -9.58
N CYS A 222 -3.66 -9.10 -9.92
CA CYS A 222 -4.34 -9.93 -10.92
C CYS A 222 -3.71 -9.86 -12.32
N LEU A 223 -3.17 -8.70 -12.71
CA LEU A 223 -2.47 -8.55 -13.99
C LEU A 223 -1.14 -9.31 -13.96
N LEU A 224 -0.37 -9.17 -12.88
CA LEU A 224 0.95 -9.80 -12.75
C LEU A 224 0.87 -11.33 -12.62
N SER A 225 -0.13 -11.82 -11.88
CA SER A 225 -0.38 -13.25 -11.62
C SER A 225 -0.96 -14.00 -12.81
N CYS A 226 -1.53 -13.31 -13.79
CA CYS A 226 -2.17 -13.94 -14.93
C CYS A 226 -1.12 -14.63 -15.84
N PRO A 227 -1.12 -15.98 -15.96
CA PRO A 227 -0.15 -16.68 -16.78
C PRO A 227 -0.32 -16.35 -18.27
N GLU A 228 -1.58 -16.22 -18.72
CA GLU A 228 -1.93 -15.92 -20.12
C GLU A 228 -1.79 -14.43 -20.49
N LYS A 229 -1.47 -13.54 -19.54
CA LYS A 229 -1.37 -12.08 -19.75
C LYS A 229 -2.62 -11.43 -20.37
N ILE A 230 -3.79 -12.04 -20.18
CA ILE A 230 -5.10 -11.59 -20.71
C ILE A 230 -5.79 -10.56 -19.82
N ILE A 231 -5.35 -10.35 -18.58
CA ILE A 231 -5.90 -9.31 -17.69
C ILE A 231 -5.21 -7.97 -17.98
N LYS A 232 -5.99 -6.97 -18.40
CA LYS A 232 -5.50 -5.62 -18.71
C LYS A 232 -6.05 -4.59 -17.71
N ILE A 233 -5.22 -3.61 -17.38
CA ILE A 233 -5.58 -2.43 -16.57
C ILE A 233 -5.14 -1.19 -17.34
N GLU A 234 -6.12 -0.54 -17.95
CA GLU A 234 -5.94 0.74 -18.66
C GLU A 234 -6.12 1.89 -17.68
N ASP A 235 -7.36 2.33 -17.41
CA ASP A 235 -7.61 3.53 -16.59
C ASP A 235 -8.60 3.35 -15.42
N ARG A 236 -9.27 2.20 -15.28
CA ARG A 236 -10.33 2.03 -14.27
C ARG A 236 -10.24 0.75 -13.45
N LYS A 237 -10.48 -0.38 -14.07
CA LYS A 237 -10.63 -1.69 -13.43
C LYS A 237 -9.93 -2.77 -14.27
N PRO A 238 -9.55 -3.90 -13.66
CA PRO A 238 -9.09 -5.06 -14.41
C PRO A 238 -10.19 -5.57 -15.33
N GLU A 239 -9.83 -5.85 -16.58
CA GLU A 239 -10.71 -6.48 -17.57
C GLU A 239 -9.95 -7.62 -18.26
N ILE A 240 -10.67 -8.66 -18.65
CA ILE A 240 -10.10 -9.77 -19.41
C ILE A 240 -10.19 -9.48 -20.93
N ARG A 241 -9.15 -9.87 -21.66
CA ARG A 241 -9.02 -9.80 -23.13
C ARG A 241 -8.45 -11.14 -23.61
N GLY A 242 -9.32 -12.12 -23.81
CA GLY A 242 -8.97 -13.49 -24.16
C GLY A 242 -9.74 -14.50 -23.31
N GLU A 243 -9.39 -15.78 -23.47
CA GLU A 243 -10.02 -16.90 -22.77
C GLU A 243 -9.15 -17.36 -21.60
N CYS A 244 -9.75 -17.46 -20.40
CA CYS A 244 -9.06 -17.96 -19.22
C CYS A 244 -9.09 -19.50 -19.20
N PRO A 245 -7.97 -20.19 -18.94
CA PRO A 245 -7.99 -21.64 -18.75
C PRO A 245 -9.01 -22.05 -17.67
N PRO A 246 -9.78 -23.15 -17.87
CA PRO A 246 -10.86 -23.54 -16.96
C PRO A 246 -10.46 -23.73 -15.49
N THR A 247 -9.22 -24.16 -15.24
CA THR A 247 -8.70 -24.45 -13.89
C THR A 247 -7.82 -23.34 -13.32
N CYS A 248 -7.73 -22.19 -13.98
CA CYS A 248 -6.87 -21.09 -13.53
C CYS A 248 -7.57 -20.20 -12.49
N ASN A 249 -6.97 -20.13 -11.29
CA ASN A 249 -7.43 -19.28 -10.17
C ASN A 249 -6.38 -18.24 -9.72
N ALA A 250 -5.26 -18.10 -10.44
CA ALA A 250 -4.10 -17.28 -10.03
C ALA A 250 -4.45 -15.83 -9.67
N CYS A 251 -5.36 -15.19 -10.43
CA CYS A 251 -5.79 -13.82 -10.15
C CYS A 251 -6.66 -13.67 -8.90
N TYR A 252 -7.37 -14.74 -8.51
CA TYR A 252 -8.18 -14.81 -7.30
C TYR A 252 -7.27 -14.96 -6.07
N LEU A 253 -6.29 -15.87 -6.14
CA LEU A 253 -5.26 -16.05 -5.10
C LEU A 253 -4.43 -14.79 -4.85
N ALA A 254 -4.03 -14.08 -5.91
CA ALA A 254 -3.20 -12.88 -5.80
C ALA A 254 -3.96 -11.64 -5.27
N CYS A 255 -5.30 -11.68 -5.19
CA CYS A 255 -6.10 -10.50 -4.88
C CYS A 255 -6.18 -10.25 -3.37
N PRO A 256 -5.85 -9.06 -2.85
CA PRO A 256 -5.93 -8.75 -1.42
C PRO A 256 -7.38 -8.48 -0.94
N ARG A 257 -8.38 -8.82 -1.77
CA ARG A 257 -9.80 -8.50 -1.53
C ARG A 257 -10.74 -9.68 -1.75
N THR A 258 -10.22 -10.82 -2.21
CA THR A 258 -10.86 -12.13 -2.16
C THR A 258 -10.65 -12.73 -0.76
N TYR A 259 -10.91 -14.02 -0.56
CA TYR A 259 -10.52 -14.69 0.68
C TYR A 259 -9.03 -14.53 0.96
N VAL A 260 -8.71 -14.20 2.21
CA VAL A 260 -7.34 -14.09 2.70
C VAL A 260 -7.22 -15.00 3.92
N PRO A 261 -6.29 -15.96 3.90
CA PRO A 261 -6.03 -16.87 5.01
C PRO A 261 -5.80 -16.17 6.36
N ASP A 262 -6.26 -16.81 7.44
CA ASP A 262 -6.20 -16.27 8.80
C ASP A 262 -4.76 -16.10 9.32
N ASN A 263 -3.79 -16.85 8.77
CA ASN A 263 -2.36 -16.66 9.06
C ASN A 263 -1.77 -15.38 8.43
N ILE A 264 -2.44 -14.79 7.44
CA ILE A 264 -2.06 -13.50 6.81
C ILE A 264 -2.88 -12.36 7.40
N ILE A 265 -4.21 -12.51 7.49
CA ILE A 265 -5.11 -11.55 8.14
C ILE A 265 -5.85 -12.28 9.25
N ASN A 266 -5.42 -12.06 10.48
CA ASN A 266 -6.10 -12.61 11.64
C ASN A 266 -7.32 -11.75 12.01
N HIS A 267 -8.52 -12.34 11.99
CA HIS A 267 -9.76 -11.61 12.34
C HIS A 267 -9.94 -11.43 13.85
N GLU A 268 -9.26 -12.23 14.68
CA GLU A 268 -9.25 -12.10 16.15
C GLU A 268 -8.45 -10.87 16.59
N THR A 269 -7.41 -10.50 15.85
CA THR A 269 -6.60 -9.28 16.09
C THR A 269 -7.30 -8.00 15.64
N ALA A 270 -8.58 -8.05 15.28
CA ALA A 270 -9.39 -6.85 15.05
C ALA A 270 -9.40 -5.89 16.25
N ASN A 271 -9.19 -6.43 17.46
CA ASN A 271 -9.06 -5.65 18.70
C ASN A 271 -7.65 -5.12 18.95
N GLU A 272 -6.65 -5.61 18.20
CA GLU A 272 -5.25 -5.19 18.29
C GLU A 272 -4.96 -4.12 17.23
N PRO A 273 -4.79 -2.85 17.63
CA PRO A 273 -4.78 -1.76 16.65
C PRO A 273 -3.60 -1.82 15.67
N LEU A 274 -2.46 -2.39 16.06
CA LEU A 274 -1.21 -2.35 15.28
C LEU A 274 -0.79 -3.72 14.71
N GLY A 275 -1.58 -4.77 14.99
CA GLY A 275 -1.19 -6.17 14.78
C GLY A 275 0.10 -6.53 15.52
N ASP A 276 0.73 -7.63 15.09
CA ASP A 276 2.01 -8.08 15.63
C ASP A 276 3.18 -7.19 15.19
N TYR A 277 4.09 -6.94 16.12
CA TYR A 277 5.35 -6.23 15.87
C TYR A 277 6.42 -6.60 16.90
N ILE A 278 7.67 -6.43 16.50
CA ILE A 278 8.86 -6.63 17.34
C ILE A 278 9.18 -5.36 18.12
N LYS A 279 9.18 -4.19 17.45
CA LYS A 279 9.54 -2.91 18.07
C LYS A 279 8.98 -1.72 17.29
N ILE A 280 8.73 -0.61 17.99
CA ILE A 280 8.37 0.68 17.40
C ILE A 280 9.42 1.73 17.78
N VAL A 281 9.87 2.53 16.82
CA VAL A 281 10.84 3.61 17.02
C VAL A 281 10.46 4.85 16.19
N SER A 282 10.99 6.01 16.56
CA SER A 282 11.04 7.17 15.66
C SER A 282 12.35 7.14 14.90
N ALA A 283 12.35 7.46 13.61
CA ALA A 283 13.56 7.55 12.80
C ALA A 283 13.58 8.77 11.87
N LYS A 284 14.79 9.22 11.51
CA LYS A 284 15.01 10.29 10.54
C LYS A 284 16.20 9.95 9.65
N ALA A 285 16.07 10.19 8.35
CA ALA A 285 17.17 10.14 7.41
C ALA A 285 17.86 11.51 7.31
N PRO A 286 19.13 11.65 7.74
CA PRO A 286 19.84 12.93 7.65
C PRO A 286 20.22 13.29 6.20
N MET A 287 20.46 12.29 5.34
CA MET A 287 20.95 12.49 3.97
C MET A 287 19.84 12.82 2.97
N PHE A 288 18.59 12.48 3.28
CA PHE A 288 17.48 12.60 2.35
C PHE A 288 16.49 13.67 2.81
N LYS A 289 16.25 14.66 1.95
CA LYS A 289 15.12 15.59 2.10
C LYS A 289 13.87 14.89 1.58
N GLY A 290 12.91 14.61 2.46
CA GLY A 290 11.65 13.98 2.08
C GLY A 290 10.51 14.37 3.00
N GLN A 291 9.27 14.04 2.61
CA GLN A 291 8.18 14.03 3.58
C GLN A 291 8.50 13.03 4.69
N ASP A 292 8.09 13.40 5.90
CA ASP A 292 8.11 12.51 7.06
C ASP A 292 9.51 12.00 7.44
N GLY A 293 10.58 12.72 7.07
CA GLY A 293 11.93 12.39 7.49
C GLY A 293 12.71 11.47 6.55
N GLY A 294 12.18 11.16 5.35
CA GLY A 294 12.95 10.50 4.28
C GLY A 294 13.37 9.05 4.56
N VAL A 295 12.81 8.42 5.59
CA VAL A 295 13.22 7.11 6.10
C VAL A 295 13.04 6.00 5.07
N VAL A 296 11.90 5.96 4.37
CA VAL A 296 11.64 4.95 3.32
C VAL A 296 12.70 5.02 2.23
N THR A 297 12.98 6.22 1.71
CA THR A 297 14.02 6.45 0.71
C THR A 297 15.37 5.99 1.22
N ALA A 298 15.72 6.29 2.47
CA ALA A 298 16.99 5.87 3.06
C ALA A 298 17.13 4.35 3.17
N LEU A 299 16.09 3.65 3.68
CA LEU A 299 16.10 2.20 3.83
C LEU A 299 16.21 1.47 2.49
N LEU A 300 15.47 1.93 1.47
CA LEU A 300 15.52 1.34 0.13
C LEU A 300 16.84 1.65 -0.58
N SER A 301 17.37 2.86 -0.42
CA SER A 301 18.67 3.24 -0.99
C SER A 301 19.80 2.43 -0.36
N TYR A 302 19.75 2.22 0.95
CA TYR A 302 20.68 1.35 1.67
C TYR A 302 20.58 -0.10 1.17
N ALA A 303 19.36 -0.64 1.09
CA ALA A 303 19.14 -2.00 0.64
C ALA A 303 19.63 -2.27 -0.79
N LEU A 304 19.47 -1.30 -1.71
CA LEU A 304 20.04 -1.37 -3.06
C LEU A 304 21.57 -1.28 -3.04
N SER A 305 22.14 -0.31 -2.31
CA SER A 305 23.58 -0.05 -2.31
C SER A 305 24.39 -1.22 -1.75
N GLU A 306 23.84 -1.94 -0.78
CA GLU A 306 24.48 -3.10 -0.15
C GLU A 306 24.11 -4.44 -0.81
N GLY A 307 23.33 -4.44 -1.90
CA GLY A 307 22.91 -5.67 -2.58
C GLY A 307 21.98 -6.57 -1.76
N ILE A 308 21.28 -6.02 -0.77
CA ILE A 308 20.21 -6.72 -0.04
C ILE A 308 19.04 -7.01 -0.99
N ILE A 309 18.78 -6.05 -1.90
CA ILE A 309 17.86 -6.17 -3.03
C ILE A 309 18.58 -5.71 -4.30
N ASP A 310 18.23 -6.29 -5.44
CA ASP A 310 18.77 -5.95 -6.77
C ASP A 310 17.94 -4.85 -7.44
N GLU A 311 16.64 -4.82 -7.18
CA GLU A 311 15.68 -3.89 -7.75
C GLU A 311 14.66 -3.45 -6.69
N VAL A 312 14.03 -2.29 -6.91
CA VAL A 312 12.97 -1.80 -6.03
C VAL A 312 11.76 -1.32 -6.83
N LEU A 313 10.59 -1.74 -6.34
CA LEU A 313 9.29 -1.32 -6.84
C LEU A 313 8.77 -0.11 -6.05
N VAL A 314 8.72 1.04 -6.73
CA VAL A 314 8.28 2.34 -6.17
C VAL A 314 7.14 2.95 -7.00
N VAL A 315 6.55 4.02 -6.46
CA VAL A 315 5.52 4.82 -7.14
C VAL A 315 6.05 6.22 -7.41
N ASP A 316 6.20 6.56 -8.69
CA ASP A 316 6.57 7.89 -9.15
C ASP A 316 5.36 8.67 -9.70
N LYS A 317 5.57 9.86 -10.23
CA LYS A 317 4.55 10.70 -10.87
C LYS A 317 4.77 10.70 -12.38
N ASP A 318 3.68 10.66 -13.12
CA ASP A 318 3.66 10.85 -14.57
C ASP A 318 4.15 12.25 -14.95
N THR A 319 5.00 12.35 -15.96
CA THR A 319 5.60 13.61 -16.44
C THR A 319 4.62 14.49 -17.20
N GLU A 320 3.64 13.88 -17.88
CA GLU A 320 2.64 14.59 -18.68
C GLU A 320 1.38 14.89 -17.87
N ASN A 321 1.07 14.01 -16.90
CA ASN A 321 -0.10 14.05 -16.05
C ASN A 321 0.31 14.30 -14.59
N PRO A 322 0.45 15.57 -14.15
CA PRO A 322 0.88 15.90 -12.80
C PRO A 322 0.10 15.14 -11.75
N TRP A 323 0.83 14.59 -10.77
CA TRP A 323 0.30 13.80 -9.66
C TRP A 323 -0.41 12.49 -10.02
N LYS A 324 -0.46 12.09 -11.30
CA LYS A 324 -0.91 10.74 -11.68
C LYS A 324 0.18 9.75 -11.24
N PRO A 325 -0.11 8.81 -10.33
CA PRO A 325 0.91 7.88 -9.87
C PRO A 325 1.21 6.83 -10.94
N ILE A 326 2.49 6.60 -11.21
CA ILE A 326 2.95 5.55 -12.11
C ILE A 326 3.88 4.58 -11.36
N PRO A 327 3.76 3.27 -11.63
CA PRO A 327 4.65 2.30 -11.02
C PRO A 327 6.01 2.34 -11.71
N LYS A 328 7.08 2.13 -10.95
CA LYS A 328 8.44 2.06 -11.48
C LYS A 328 9.23 0.97 -10.76
N LEU A 329 9.83 0.08 -11.54
CA LEU A 329 10.81 -0.89 -11.09
C LEU A 329 12.18 -0.37 -11.51
N THR A 330 13.12 -0.26 -10.56
CA THR A 330 14.42 0.38 -10.81
C THR A 330 15.55 -0.24 -10.00
N LYS A 331 16.77 -0.15 -10.53
CA LYS A 331 18.03 -0.50 -9.87
C LYS A 331 18.76 0.73 -9.30
N GLN A 332 18.29 1.93 -9.65
CA GLN A 332 19.01 3.18 -9.43
C GLN A 332 18.50 3.90 -8.18
N VAL A 333 19.42 4.31 -7.30
CA VAL A 333 19.09 5.04 -6.07
C VAL A 333 18.46 6.40 -6.40
N GLU A 334 18.89 7.04 -7.47
CA GLU A 334 18.38 8.34 -7.94
C GLU A 334 16.87 8.28 -8.23
N ASP A 335 16.41 7.16 -8.80
CA ASP A 335 15.00 6.95 -9.07
C ASP A 335 14.18 6.78 -7.78
N VAL A 336 14.75 6.15 -6.76
CA VAL A 336 14.11 6.03 -5.43
C VAL A 336 13.97 7.40 -4.77
N VAL A 337 15.00 8.23 -4.88
CA VAL A 337 14.99 9.62 -4.37
C VAL A 337 13.96 10.46 -5.12
N LYS A 338 13.91 10.36 -6.46
CA LYS A 338 12.95 11.06 -7.30
C LYS A 338 11.51 10.65 -6.99
N ALA A 339 11.29 9.36 -6.73
CA ALA A 339 10.00 8.79 -6.34
C ALA A 339 9.58 9.13 -4.90
N ALA A 340 10.36 9.91 -4.14
CA ALA A 340 9.99 10.29 -2.77
C ALA A 340 8.74 11.18 -2.69
N GLY A 341 8.17 11.26 -1.48
CA GLY A 341 6.98 12.07 -1.17
C GLY A 341 5.66 11.37 -1.49
N THR A 342 4.58 11.87 -0.90
CA THR A 342 3.30 11.16 -0.93
C THR A 342 2.55 11.31 -2.24
N LYS A 343 1.98 10.21 -2.72
CA LYS A 343 1.04 10.15 -3.86
C LYS A 343 -0.30 9.61 -3.35
N TYR A 344 -1.29 10.48 -3.23
CA TYR A 344 -2.60 10.15 -2.68
C TYR A 344 -3.57 9.61 -3.73
N SER A 345 -3.10 8.84 -4.71
CA SER A 345 -3.97 8.22 -5.71
C SER A 345 -3.61 6.76 -5.93
N ALA A 346 -4.58 5.95 -6.35
CA ALA A 346 -4.34 4.53 -6.60
C ALA A 346 -3.34 4.32 -7.74
N CYS A 347 -2.47 3.33 -7.57
CA CYS A 347 -1.45 2.95 -8.54
C CYS A 347 -1.43 1.41 -8.68
N PRO A 348 -1.58 0.87 -9.92
CA PRO A 348 -1.39 -0.56 -10.18
C PRO A 348 0.10 -0.91 -10.10
N ILE A 349 0.64 -0.93 -8.88
CA ILE A 349 2.07 -1.02 -8.62
C ILE A 349 2.74 -2.21 -9.31
N PHE A 350 2.07 -3.37 -9.31
CA PHE A 350 2.61 -4.60 -9.89
C PHE A 350 2.67 -4.59 -11.44
N LYS A 351 2.08 -3.59 -12.10
CA LYS A 351 2.20 -3.43 -13.57
C LYS A 351 3.64 -3.23 -14.02
N ALA A 352 4.48 -2.60 -13.20
CA ALA A 352 5.91 -2.42 -13.53
C ALA A 352 6.71 -3.73 -13.52
N MET A 353 6.18 -4.81 -12.94
CA MET A 353 6.82 -6.14 -12.93
C MET A 353 6.32 -7.06 -14.05
N GLY A 354 5.17 -6.75 -14.66
CA GLY A 354 4.48 -7.68 -15.58
C GLY A 354 5.04 -7.74 -17.00
N GLY A 355 5.96 -6.83 -17.36
CA GLY A 355 6.29 -6.53 -18.75
C GLY A 355 5.09 -5.85 -19.45
N SER A 356 5.32 -4.73 -20.10
CA SER A 356 4.29 -4.02 -20.87
C SER A 356 3.92 -4.82 -22.12
#